data_AF-A0A3S3BSY7-F1
#
_entry.id   AF-A0A3S3BSY7-F1
#
_cell.length_a   1.000
_cell.length_b   1.000
_cell.length_c   1.000
_cell.angle_alpha   90.00
_cell.angle_beta   90.00
_cell.angle_gamma   90.00
#
_symmetry.space_group_name_H-M   'P 1'
#
loop_
_entity.id
_entity.type
_entity.pdbx_description
1 polymer ?
#
loop_
_entity_poly.entity_id
_entity_poly.type
_entity_poly.pdbx_seq_one_letter_code
_entity_poly.pdbx_strand_id
1 'polypeptide(L)' 'MATSDSGWPATVRYAFLVGGELSERVLAAFPELQVSETAHAHTTLYGPVRNPTELRGMLARFDALGLTIVEMRRLPD' A
#
# COMPACT_ATOMS: atom_id res chain seq x y z
N MET A 1 22.98 21.63 -15.87
CA MET A 1 22.92 20.89 -14.59
C MET A 1 21.48 20.43 -14.42
N ALA A 2 21.16 19.23 -14.93
CA ALA A 2 19.82 18.67 -14.82
C ALA A 2 19.59 18.31 -13.36
N THR A 3 18.75 19.07 -12.67
CA THR A 3 18.16 18.63 -11.43
C THR A 3 17.32 17.41 -11.79
N SER A 4 17.85 16.22 -11.52
CA SER A 4 17.06 15.00 -11.44
C SER A 4 16.10 15.17 -10.26
N ASP A 5 15.05 15.96 -10.47
CA ASP A 5 13.83 15.94 -9.68
C ASP A 5 13.20 14.59 -9.96
N SER A 6 13.73 13.57 -9.30
CA SER A 6 12.97 12.35 -9.10
C SER A 6 11.89 12.81 -8.14
N GLY A 7 10.75 13.29 -8.68
CA GLY A 7 9.65 13.96 -7.96
C GLY A 7 8.92 13.08 -6.94
N TRP A 8 9.65 12.20 -6.29
CA TRP A 8 9.26 11.34 -5.18
C TRP A 8 9.80 11.97 -3.90
N PRO A 9 8.92 12.44 -3.00
CA PRO A 9 9.29 12.79 -1.64
C PRO A 9 10.07 11.65 -0.97
N ALA A 10 11.07 11.97 -0.15
CA ALA A 10 11.96 10.98 0.49
C ALA A 10 11.20 9.85 1.23
N THR A 11 9.98 10.12 1.68
CA THR A 11 9.03 9.11 2.18
C THR A 11 7.62 9.52 1.77
N VAL A 12 6.95 8.71 0.93
CA VAL A 12 5.53 8.90 0.61
C VAL A 12 4.75 7.76 1.23
N ARG A 13 3.72 8.08 2.03
CA ARG A 13 2.79 7.07 2.52
C ARG A 13 1.70 6.82 1.49
N TYR A 14 1.42 5.56 1.20
CA TYR A 14 0.28 5.16 0.40
C TYR A 14 -0.72 4.44 1.27
N ALA A 15 -1.99 4.77 1.10
CA ALA A 15 -3.13 4.06 1.66
C ALA A 15 -3.81 3.26 0.54
N PHE A 16 -3.91 1.96 0.71
CA PHE A 16 -4.58 1.01 -0.15
C PHE A 16 -5.86 0.55 0.55
N LEU A 17 -7.00 0.89 -0.02
CA LEU A 17 -8.28 0.33 0.39
C LEU A 17 -8.44 -1.00 -0.32
N VAL A 18 -8.44 -2.09 0.43
CA VAL A 18 -8.67 -3.45 -0.07
C VAL A 18 -10.13 -3.80 0.17
N GLY A 19 -10.78 -4.37 -0.84
CA GLY A 19 -12.14 -4.89 -0.74
C GLY A 19 -12.15 -6.23 -0.01
N GLY A 20 -13.04 -6.36 0.97
CA GLY A 20 -13.14 -7.50 1.85
C GLY A 20 -12.37 -7.34 3.17
N GLU A 21 -12.44 -8.40 3.96
CA GLU A 21 -11.77 -8.50 5.24
C GLU A 21 -10.40 -9.17 5.07
N LEU A 22 -9.33 -8.48 5.47
CA LEU A 22 -8.00 -9.10 5.50
C LEU A 22 -7.86 -9.95 6.76
N SER A 23 -7.70 -11.25 6.59
CA SER A 23 -7.35 -12.12 7.70
C SER A 23 -5.96 -11.77 8.24
N GLU A 24 -5.71 -12.03 9.54
CA GLU A 24 -4.41 -11.83 10.19
C GLU A 24 -3.25 -12.47 9.43
N ARG A 25 -3.47 -13.62 8.77
CA ARG A 25 -2.46 -14.27 7.93
C ARG A 25 -1.99 -13.39 6.76
N VAL A 26 -2.92 -12.65 6.15
CA VAL A 26 -2.60 -11.72 5.07
C VAL A 26 -1.86 -10.51 5.64
N LEU A 27 -2.32 -9.99 6.77
CA LEU A 27 -1.63 -8.90 7.48
C LEU A 27 -0.19 -9.28 7.86
N ALA A 28 0.02 -10.51 8.32
CA ALA A 28 1.34 -11.05 8.63
C ALA A 28 2.25 -11.20 7.39
N ALA A 29 1.69 -11.28 6.18
CA ALA A 29 2.47 -11.26 4.93
C ALA A 29 3.00 -9.85 4.59
N PHE A 30 2.48 -8.82 5.23
CA PHE A 30 2.86 -7.42 5.01
C PHE A 30 3.21 -6.72 6.32
N PRO A 31 4.28 -7.12 7.03
CA PRO A 31 4.68 -6.47 8.27
C PRO A 31 5.10 -5.00 8.07
N GLU A 32 5.47 -4.65 6.84
CA GLU A 32 5.85 -3.30 6.42
C GLU A 32 4.63 -2.38 6.23
N LEU A 33 3.43 -2.98 6.09
CA LEU A 33 2.16 -2.28 5.99
C LEU A 33 1.43 -2.30 7.33
N GLN A 34 0.85 -1.17 7.68
CA GLN A 34 0.01 -1.03 8.86
C GLN A 34 -1.45 -1.04 8.44
N VAL A 35 -2.30 -1.72 9.20
CA VAL A 35 -3.76 -1.66 9.01
C VAL A 35 -4.27 -0.43 9.74
N SER A 36 -4.99 0.46 9.04
CA SER A 36 -5.60 1.63 9.67
C SER A 36 -7.00 1.33 10.15
N GLU A 37 -7.83 0.83 9.24
CA GLU A 37 -9.26 0.78 9.45
C GLU A 37 -9.86 -0.37 8.64
N THR A 38 -10.48 -1.31 9.35
CA THR A 38 -11.30 -2.37 8.79
C THR A 38 -12.76 -1.97 8.95
N ALA A 39 -13.35 -1.39 7.91
CA ALA A 39 -14.80 -1.24 7.82
C ALA A 39 -15.40 -2.58 7.35
N HIS A 40 -16.67 -2.86 7.68
CA HIS A 40 -17.37 -4.14 7.48
C HIS A 40 -17.21 -4.87 6.12
N ALA A 41 -16.70 -4.21 5.08
CA ALA A 41 -16.35 -4.84 3.81
C ALA A 41 -15.07 -4.27 3.16
N HIS A 42 -14.28 -3.46 3.88
CA HIS A 42 -13.07 -2.85 3.34
C HIS A 42 -11.97 -2.77 4.39
N THR A 43 -10.75 -3.09 4.00
CA THR A 43 -9.57 -2.98 4.85
C THR A 43 -8.62 -1.93 4.29
N THR A 44 -8.35 -0.88 5.05
CA THR A 44 -7.37 0.13 4.70
C THR A 44 -6.00 -0.28 5.21
N LEU A 45 -5.07 -0.51 4.28
CA LEU A 45 -3.65 -0.70 4.54
C LEU A 45 -2.90 0.58 4.21
N TYR A 46 -1.96 0.99 5.05
CA TYR A 46 -1.08 2.11 4.75
C TYR A 46 0.37 1.76 5.03
N GLY A 47 1.28 2.28 4.21
CA GLY A 47 2.70 2.08 4.43
C GLY A 47 3.58 3.04 3.65
N PRO A 48 4.83 3.22 4.09
CA PRO A 48 5.80 4.01 3.37
C PRO A 48 6.23 3.29 2.10
N VAL A 49 6.23 4.00 0.97
CA VAL A 49 6.73 3.49 -0.31
C VAL A 49 7.90 4.36 -0.73
N ARG A 50 9.09 3.75 -0.76
CA ARG A 50 10.36 4.45 -1.06
C ARG A 50 10.58 4.58 -2.55
N ASN A 51 10.05 3.66 -3.35
CA ASN A 51 10.22 3.66 -4.80
C ASN A 51 9.06 2.95 -5.53
N PRO A 52 8.86 3.22 -6.84
CA PRO A 52 7.80 2.59 -7.60
C PRO A 52 7.98 1.08 -7.81
N THR A 53 9.19 0.54 -7.67
CA THR A 53 9.44 -0.91 -7.76
C THR A 53 8.90 -1.64 -6.54
N GLU A 54 9.07 -1.07 -5.35
CA GLU A 54 8.50 -1.54 -4.09
C GLU A 54 6.98 -1.54 -4.16
N LEU A 55 6.38 -0.44 -4.64
CA LEU A 55 4.94 -0.35 -4.91
C LEU A 55 4.46 -1.49 -5.81
N ARG A 56 5.10 -1.68 -6.98
CA ARG A 56 4.74 -2.76 -7.91
C ARG A 56 4.88 -4.14 -7.27
N GLY A 57 5.90 -4.35 -6.44
CA GLY A 57 6.09 -5.59 -5.69
C GLY A 57 4.95 -5.84 -4.69
N MET A 58 4.48 -4.80 -4.01
CA MET A 58 3.34 -4.89 -3.11
C MET A 58 2.05 -5.20 -3.87
N LEU A 59 1.78 -4.50 -4.98
CA LEU A 59 0.64 -4.77 -5.86
C LEU A 59 0.62 -6.24 -6.35
N ALA A 60 1.77 -6.74 -6.80
CA ALA A 60 1.87 -8.14 -7.23
C ALA A 60 1.59 -9.14 -6.08
N ARG A 61 1.99 -8.82 -4.84
CA ARG A 61 1.66 -9.66 -3.68
C ARG A 61 0.17 -9.58 -3.33
N PHE A 62 -0.47 -8.42 -3.46
CA PHE A 62 -1.92 -8.29 -3.32
C PHE A 62 -2.65 -9.16 -4.33
N ASP A 63 -2.27 -9.07 -5.62
CA ASP A 63 -2.84 -9.90 -6.69
C ASP A 63 -2.59 -11.40 -6.45
N ALA A 64 -1.38 -11.77 -6.02
CA ALA A 64 -1.04 -13.17 -5.72
C ALA A 64 -1.86 -13.77 -4.57
N LEU A 65 -2.33 -12.93 -3.64
CA LEU A 65 -3.21 -13.31 -2.54
C LEU A 65 -4.70 -13.25 -2.92
N GLY A 66 -5.03 -12.83 -4.14
CA GLY A 66 -6.41 -12.64 -4.61
C GLY A 66 -7.10 -11.43 -3.97
N LEU A 67 -6.33 -10.46 -3.48
CA LEU A 67 -6.85 -9.24 -2.88
C LEU A 67 -7.16 -8.20 -3.94
N THR A 68 -8.35 -7.63 -3.87
CA THR A 68 -8.77 -6.55 -4.80
C THR A 68 -8.56 -5.20 -4.14
N ILE A 69 -7.69 -4.37 -4.73
CA ILE A 69 -7.52 -2.98 -4.30
C ILE A 69 -8.66 -2.16 -4.89
N VAL A 70 -9.51 -1.65 -4.03
CA VAL A 70 -10.66 -0.79 -4.36
C VAL A 70 -10.20 0.64 -4.59
N GLU A 71 -9.28 1.13 -3.76
CA GLU A 71 -8.80 2.51 -3.84
C GLU A 71 -7.32 2.60 -3.47
N MET A 72 -6.59 3.51 -4.11
CA MET A 72 -5.20 3.80 -3.78
C MET A 72 -5.03 5.30 -3.62
N ARG A 73 -4.78 5.75 -2.40
CA ARG A 73 -4.56 7.16 -2.05
C ARG A 73 -3.12 7.38 -1.67
N ARG A 74 -2.50 8.38 -2.29
CA ARG A 74 -1.21 8.91 -1.84
C ARG A 74 -1.47 9.89 -0.71
N LEU A 75 -0.91 9.63 0.46
CA LEU A 75 -0.93 10.56 1.58
C LEU A 75 0.30 11.47 1.48
N PRO A 76 0.11 12.80 1.41
CA PRO A 76 1.19 13.72 1.71
C PRO A 76 1.50 13.61 3.21
N ASP A 77 2.77 13.37 3.54
CA ASP A 77 3.28 13.58 4.90
C ASP A 77 3.45 15.07 5.18
#